data_AF-A0A4R6YFX1-F1
#
_entry.id   AF-A0A4R6YFX1-F1
#
_cell.length_a   1.000
_cell.length_b   1.000
_cell.length_c   1.000
_cell.angle_alpha   90.00
_cell.angle_beta   90.00
_cell.angle_gamma   90.00
#
_symmetry.space_group_name_H-M   'P 1'
#
loop_
_entity.id
_entity.type
_entity.pdbx_description
1 polymer ?
#
loop_
_entity_poly.entity_id
_entity_poly.type
_entity_poly.pdbx_seq_one_letter_code
_entity_poly.pdbx_strand_id
1 'polypeptide(L)'
;MPPIQTGRAGSAAASPRTQRSLDLEIVEAGIAKKLPVLDALSAARRQRTAAGGAPASPTALRLLAQGDSWLDRGPTDLADSLRRDSGHRVTSLAISGSTLDQVAYGTLPLDHLGVAGADHVSRAEDLIYTMQSVRPGALLLSAGGNDVKGGALGLIGSALSSSKGFDAGAVRRHVANAFAQPYRDLVALVTAKAERMGRRVPIVIHGYDYLRVSERARWAAARLGRGAGELLETVGRAFVDAFHDVLSDLAEEHPGTVFLADLRGTLTDAVDWADEIHTSARGFTRLAGKVDGVLRSALAQQAAS
;
A
#
# COMPACT_ATOMS: atom_id res chain seq x y z
N MET A 1 21.95 45.13 21.90
CA MET A 1 21.66 43.75 21.43
C MET A 1 20.41 43.26 22.14
N PRO A 2 19.31 42.98 21.43
CA PRO A 2 18.08 42.49 22.05
C PRO A 2 18.14 40.98 22.33
N PRO A 3 17.40 40.47 23.33
CA PRO A 3 17.45 39.07 23.72
C PRO A 3 16.63 38.17 22.77
N ILE A 4 17.17 36.98 22.53
CA ILE A 4 16.58 35.93 21.69
C ILE A 4 15.39 35.30 22.43
N GLN A 5 14.19 35.42 21.87
CA GLN A 5 13.01 34.68 22.30
C GLN A 5 13.15 33.20 21.92
N THR A 6 13.20 32.32 22.91
CA THR A 6 13.09 30.87 22.73
C THR A 6 11.62 30.50 22.53
N GLY A 7 11.20 30.34 21.28
CA GLY A 7 9.89 29.79 20.95
C GLY A 7 9.78 28.34 21.39
N ARG A 8 8.91 28.07 22.37
CA ARG A 8 8.42 26.72 22.68
C ARG A 8 7.72 26.18 21.43
N ALA A 9 8.25 25.11 20.85
CA ALA A 9 7.53 24.30 19.88
C ALA A 9 6.28 23.76 20.58
N GLY A 10 5.12 24.27 20.16
CA GLY A 10 3.82 23.76 20.57
C GLY A 10 3.70 22.31 20.12
N SER A 11 3.57 21.42 21.10
CA SER A 11 3.02 20.08 20.91
C SER A 11 1.71 20.18 20.15
N ALA A 12 1.72 19.81 18.87
CA ALA A 12 0.50 19.64 18.09
C ALA A 12 -0.31 18.51 18.73
N ALA A 13 -1.28 18.89 19.56
CA ALA A 13 -2.28 17.98 20.08
C ALA A 13 -2.99 17.32 18.88
N ALA A 14 -2.95 15.99 18.85
CA ALA A 14 -3.69 15.21 17.87
C ALA A 14 -5.18 15.64 17.92
N SER A 15 -5.67 16.23 16.84
CA SER A 15 -7.09 16.51 16.69
C SER A 15 -7.90 15.22 16.86
N PRO A 16 -9.09 15.28 17.47
CA PRO A 16 -9.94 14.11 17.62
C PRO A 16 -10.23 13.53 16.23
N ARG A 17 -9.86 12.26 16.00
CA ARG A 17 -10.21 11.50 14.80
C ARG A 17 -11.74 11.38 14.75
N THR A 18 -12.40 12.32 14.08
CA THR A 18 -13.73 12.10 13.53
C THR A 18 -13.70 10.81 12.71
N GLN A 19 -14.73 9.99 12.83
CA GLN A 19 -14.85 8.68 12.18
C GLN A 19 -14.81 8.85 10.66
N ARG A 20 -13.60 8.82 10.08
CA ARG A 20 -13.36 8.84 8.64
C ARG A 20 -13.79 7.48 8.13
N SER A 21 -14.96 7.38 7.51
CA SER A 21 -15.43 6.19 6.83
C SER A 21 -15.59 6.48 5.35
N LEU A 22 -15.36 5.48 4.50
CA LEU A 22 -15.54 5.59 3.05
C LEU A 22 -16.95 5.14 2.69
N ASP A 23 -17.87 6.09 2.60
CA ASP A 23 -19.24 5.85 2.14
C ASP A 23 -19.31 5.88 0.60
N LEU A 24 -19.82 4.81 -0.01
CA LEU A 24 -19.86 4.69 -1.47
C LEU A 24 -20.78 5.72 -2.14
N GLU A 25 -21.90 6.11 -1.52
CA GLU A 25 -22.81 7.12 -2.09
C GLU A 25 -22.15 8.50 -2.08
N ILE A 26 -21.46 8.85 -1.00
CA ILE A 26 -20.70 10.09 -0.91
C ILE A 26 -19.59 10.11 -1.97
N VAL A 27 -18.86 9.00 -2.13
CA VAL A 27 -17.80 8.87 -3.14
C VAL A 27 -18.37 9.01 -4.56
N GLU A 28 -19.47 8.33 -4.88
CA GLU A 28 -20.09 8.41 -6.22
C GLU A 28 -20.68 9.80 -6.52
N ALA A 29 -21.28 10.46 -5.53
CA ALA A 29 -21.73 11.85 -5.67
C ALA A 29 -20.55 12.81 -5.91
N GLY A 30 -19.39 12.54 -5.30
CA GLY A 30 -18.14 13.25 -5.54
C GLY A 30 -17.60 13.04 -6.96
N ILE A 31 -17.64 11.80 -7.46
CA ILE A 31 -17.25 11.43 -8.83
C ILE A 31 -18.06 12.21 -9.87
N ALA A 32 -19.39 12.28 -9.71
CA ALA A 32 -20.28 12.95 -10.67
C ALA A 32 -19.90 14.42 -10.90
N LYS A 33 -19.37 15.09 -9.87
CA LYS A 33 -18.93 16.49 -9.93
C LYS A 33 -17.55 16.67 -10.59
N LYS A 34 -16.75 15.59 -10.66
CA LYS A 34 -15.34 15.62 -11.06
C LYS A 34 -15.05 14.78 -12.32
N LEU A 35 -16.08 14.40 -13.07
CA LEU A 35 -15.96 13.56 -14.26
C LEU A 35 -14.88 14.01 -15.24
N PRO A 36 -14.75 15.31 -15.63
CA PRO A 36 -13.74 15.72 -16.59
C PRO A 36 -12.29 15.42 -16.14
N VAL A 37 -11.99 15.63 -14.85
CA VAL A 37 -10.65 15.38 -14.29
C VAL A 37 -10.38 13.87 -14.21
N LEU A 38 -11.38 13.08 -13.79
CA LEU A 38 -11.28 11.62 -13.72
C LEU A 38 -11.14 10.96 -15.10
N ASP A 39 -11.84 11.48 -16.10
CA ASP A 39 -11.71 11.08 -17.51
C ASP A 39 -10.28 11.33 -18.02
N ALA A 40 -9.73 12.52 -17.74
CA ALA A 40 -8.38 12.90 -18.12
C ALA A 40 -7.32 12.01 -17.46
N LEU A 41 -7.44 11.76 -16.15
CA LEU A 41 -6.57 10.83 -15.41
C LEU A 41 -6.60 9.43 -16.01
N SER A 42 -7.80 8.93 -16.32
CA SER A 42 -7.99 7.60 -16.90
C SER A 42 -7.42 7.50 -18.32
N ALA A 43 -7.54 8.56 -19.12
CA ALA A 43 -6.92 8.63 -20.45
C ALA A 43 -5.39 8.59 -20.36
N ALA A 44 -4.79 9.38 -19.45
CA ALA A 44 -3.35 9.40 -19.24
C ALA A 44 -2.80 8.02 -18.82
N ARG A 45 -3.53 7.26 -17.98
CA ARG A 45 -3.15 5.90 -17.58
C ARG A 45 -3.24 4.89 -18.72
N ARG A 46 -4.27 4.98 -19.57
CA ARG A 46 -4.41 4.12 -20.75
C ARG A 46 -3.24 4.30 -21.71
N GLN A 47 -2.80 5.54 -21.93
CA GLN A 47 -1.63 5.83 -22.77
C GLN A 47 -0.35 5.19 -22.21
N ARG A 48 -0.09 5.31 -20.90
CA ARG A 48 1.07 4.65 -20.25
C ARG A 48 1.00 3.11 -20.37
N THR A 49 -0.18 2.53 -20.18
CA THR A 49 -0.36 1.07 -20.24
C THR A 49 -0.18 0.54 -21.67
N ALA A 50 -0.64 1.29 -22.69
CA ALA A 50 -0.52 0.90 -24.09
C ALA A 50 0.94 0.93 -24.60
N ALA A 51 1.76 1.85 -24.08
CA ALA A 51 3.16 1.99 -24.47
C ALA A 51 4.08 0.82 -24.04
N GLY A 52 3.63 -0.04 -23.11
CA GLY A 52 4.42 -1.14 -22.54
C GLY A 52 3.99 -2.56 -22.93
N GLY A 53 3.08 -2.73 -23.90
CA GLY A 53 2.36 -4.00 -24.08
C GLY A 53 3.04 -5.05 -24.98
N ALA A 54 3.54 -6.13 -24.37
CA ALA A 54 3.64 -7.45 -25.00
C ALA A 54 2.22 -8.03 -25.23
N PRO A 55 2.01 -8.94 -26.20
CA PRO A 55 0.68 -9.53 -26.46
C PRO A 55 0.13 -10.25 -25.22
N ALA A 56 -1.16 -10.04 -24.95
CA ALA A 56 -1.81 -10.61 -23.77
C ALA A 56 -1.91 -12.13 -23.87
N SER A 57 -1.46 -12.83 -22.83
CA SER A 57 -1.64 -14.29 -22.70
C SER A 57 -3.13 -14.65 -22.65
N PRO A 58 -3.56 -15.81 -23.17
CA PRO A 58 -4.93 -16.32 -23.01
C PRO A 58 -5.38 -16.43 -21.54
N THR A 59 -4.43 -16.52 -20.60
CA THR A 59 -4.68 -16.58 -19.15
C THR A 59 -4.48 -15.24 -18.45
N ALA A 60 -4.40 -14.13 -19.19
CA ALA A 60 -4.12 -12.81 -18.63
C ALA A 60 -5.30 -12.25 -17.84
N LEU A 61 -5.05 -11.92 -16.58
CA LEU A 61 -6.04 -11.23 -15.73
C LEU A 61 -6.02 -9.73 -15.99
N ARG A 62 -7.19 -9.10 -15.82
CA ARG A 62 -7.32 -7.63 -15.76
C ARG A 62 -7.30 -7.22 -14.30
N LEU A 63 -6.22 -6.58 -13.87
CA LEU A 63 -6.00 -6.19 -12.48
C LEU A 63 -6.16 -4.68 -12.33
N LEU A 64 -6.81 -4.27 -11.25
CA LEU A 64 -6.74 -2.91 -10.73
C LEU A 64 -5.89 -2.93 -9.47
N ALA A 65 -4.83 -2.13 -9.42
CA ALA A 65 -3.93 -2.07 -8.29
C ALA A 65 -3.97 -0.68 -7.64
N GLN A 66 -4.07 -0.61 -6.31
CA GLN A 66 -4.06 0.62 -5.53
C GLN A 66 -3.00 0.49 -4.44
N GLY A 67 -2.16 1.52 -4.29
CA GLY A 67 -1.13 1.45 -3.27
C GLY A 67 -0.03 2.49 -3.32
N ASP A 68 1.18 2.03 -3.01
CA ASP A 68 2.38 2.84 -2.78
C ASP A 68 3.55 2.46 -3.72
N SER A 69 4.78 2.72 -3.30
CA SER A 69 5.97 2.51 -4.12
C SER A 69 6.23 1.06 -4.49
N TRP A 70 5.64 0.05 -3.84
CA TRP A 70 5.77 -1.33 -4.31
C TRP A 70 5.00 -1.59 -5.61
N LEU A 71 4.09 -0.69 -5.99
CA LEU A 71 3.26 -0.73 -7.21
C LEU A 71 3.47 0.48 -8.15
N ASP A 72 4.40 1.39 -7.83
CA ASP A 72 4.68 2.62 -8.59
C ASP A 72 6.12 3.12 -8.36
N ARG A 73 7.15 2.26 -8.46
CA ARG A 73 8.54 2.67 -8.17
C ARG A 73 9.26 3.25 -9.38
N GLY A 74 8.93 2.77 -10.58
CA GLY A 74 9.76 2.93 -11.78
C GLY A 74 11.20 2.40 -11.61
N PRO A 75 11.93 2.06 -12.69
CA PRO A 75 11.41 1.46 -13.93
C PRO A 75 10.92 0.01 -13.75
N THR A 76 10.94 -0.54 -12.53
CA THR A 76 10.39 -1.87 -12.25
C THR A 76 9.79 -1.90 -10.86
N ASP A 77 8.54 -2.33 -10.81
CA ASP A 77 7.80 -2.62 -9.59
C ASP A 77 7.03 -3.95 -9.68
N LEU A 78 6.17 -4.22 -8.69
CA LEU A 78 5.35 -5.43 -8.66
C LEU A 78 4.31 -5.44 -9.79
N ALA A 79 3.73 -4.29 -10.14
CA ALA A 79 2.77 -4.20 -11.23
C ALA A 79 3.44 -4.48 -12.57
N ASP A 80 4.65 -3.96 -12.80
CA ASP A 80 5.46 -4.25 -13.98
C ASP A 80 5.85 -5.72 -14.07
N SER A 81 6.19 -6.33 -12.93
CA SER A 81 6.55 -7.75 -12.90
C SER A 81 5.35 -8.65 -13.16
N LEU A 82 4.16 -8.34 -12.64
CA LEU A 82 2.91 -9.03 -13.00
C LEU A 82 2.55 -8.87 -14.49
N ARG A 83 2.83 -7.71 -15.10
CA ARG A 83 2.65 -7.51 -16.54
C ARG A 83 3.62 -8.37 -17.35
N ARG A 84 4.91 -8.27 -17.04
CA ARG A 84 5.99 -8.91 -17.79
C ARG A 84 6.03 -10.42 -17.62
N ASP A 85 5.92 -10.90 -16.39
CA ASP A 85 6.22 -12.29 -16.03
C ASP A 85 4.94 -13.15 -16.00
N SER A 86 3.79 -12.57 -15.63
CA SER A 86 2.48 -13.27 -15.59
C SER A 86 1.56 -12.93 -16.77
N GLY A 87 1.96 -11.98 -17.62
CA GLY A 87 1.19 -11.54 -18.78
C GLY A 87 -0.09 -10.76 -18.44
N HIS A 88 -0.25 -10.30 -17.20
CA HIS A 88 -1.46 -9.62 -16.75
C HIS A 88 -1.59 -8.20 -17.29
N ARG A 89 -2.83 -7.73 -17.42
CA ARG A 89 -3.14 -6.32 -17.71
C ARG A 89 -3.37 -5.59 -16.41
N VAL A 90 -2.35 -4.89 -15.92
CA VAL A 90 -2.44 -4.16 -14.64
C VAL A 90 -2.68 -2.68 -14.89
N THR A 91 -3.79 -2.14 -14.37
CA THR A 91 -4.00 -0.70 -14.20
C THR A 91 -3.59 -0.33 -12.78
N SER A 92 -2.49 0.40 -12.62
CA SER A 92 -2.02 0.85 -11.30
C SER A 92 -2.50 2.27 -11.03
N LEU A 93 -3.07 2.46 -9.85
CA LEU A 93 -3.42 3.73 -9.24
C LEU A 93 -2.42 4.12 -8.16
N ALA A 94 -1.40 3.30 -7.90
CA ALA A 94 -0.46 3.52 -6.83
C ALA A 94 0.32 4.82 -6.99
N ILE A 95 0.73 5.38 -5.85
CA ILE A 95 1.53 6.60 -5.79
C ILE A 95 2.69 6.35 -4.84
N SER A 96 3.90 6.35 -5.38
CA SER A 96 5.13 6.24 -4.59
C SER A 96 5.16 7.20 -3.39
N GLY A 97 5.53 6.66 -2.23
CA GLY A 97 5.61 7.42 -0.98
C GLY A 97 4.31 7.56 -0.20
N SER A 98 3.17 7.08 -0.73
CA SER A 98 1.88 7.16 -0.02
C SER A 98 1.86 6.29 1.24
N THR A 99 1.31 6.83 2.33
CA THR A 99 0.93 6.07 3.53
C THR A 99 -0.42 5.38 3.36
N LEU A 100 -0.78 4.45 4.24
CA LEU A 100 -2.10 3.81 4.24
C LEU A 100 -3.24 4.82 4.41
N ASP A 101 -3.10 5.78 5.35
CA ASP A 101 -4.10 6.84 5.54
C ASP A 101 -4.30 7.67 4.26
N GLN A 102 -3.21 7.95 3.53
CA GLN A 102 -3.29 8.63 2.25
C GLN A 102 -3.92 7.76 1.16
N VAL A 103 -3.59 6.47 1.09
CA VAL A 103 -4.19 5.54 0.11
C VAL A 103 -5.70 5.41 0.33
N ALA A 104 -6.17 5.40 1.58
CA ALA A 104 -7.59 5.28 1.92
C ALA A 104 -8.34 6.61 1.81
N TYR A 105 -7.83 7.67 2.46
CA TYR A 105 -8.57 8.91 2.69
C TYR A 105 -7.94 10.15 2.05
N GLY A 106 -6.77 10.00 1.42
CA GLY A 106 -6.03 11.11 0.85
C GLY A 106 -6.63 11.65 -0.44
N THR A 107 -6.03 12.73 -0.92
CA THR A 107 -6.31 13.34 -2.22
C THR A 107 -5.21 13.01 -3.22
N LEU A 108 -5.55 13.04 -4.52
CA LEU A 108 -4.59 12.90 -5.59
C LEU A 108 -3.71 14.15 -5.68
N PRO A 109 -2.38 13.99 -5.81
CA PRO A 109 -1.48 15.10 -6.15
C PRO A 109 -1.55 15.35 -7.66
N LEU A 110 -2.63 16.00 -8.14
CA LEU A 110 -2.91 16.16 -9.58
C LEU A 110 -1.77 16.81 -10.37
N ASP A 111 -1.08 17.78 -9.78
CA ASP A 111 0.09 18.43 -10.39
C ASP A 111 1.22 17.43 -10.68
N HIS A 112 1.52 16.53 -9.74
CA HIS A 112 2.51 15.47 -9.94
C HIS A 112 2.05 14.43 -10.99
N LEU A 113 0.74 14.32 -11.22
CA LEU A 113 0.16 13.42 -12.22
C LEU A 113 0.01 14.08 -13.60
N GLY A 114 0.40 15.35 -13.75
CA GLY A 114 0.35 16.09 -15.01
C GLY A 114 -1.07 16.40 -15.48
N VAL A 115 -2.03 16.46 -14.56
CA VAL A 115 -3.43 16.78 -14.88
C VAL A 115 -3.78 18.12 -14.23
N ALA A 116 -4.16 19.09 -15.07
CA ALA A 116 -4.64 20.38 -14.59
C ALA A 116 -6.04 20.25 -14.00
N GLY A 117 -6.27 20.83 -12.82
CA GLY A 117 -7.59 20.89 -12.19
C GLY A 117 -7.51 21.53 -10.79
N ALA A 118 -8.51 22.35 -10.46
CA ALA A 118 -8.63 22.94 -9.12
C ALA A 118 -9.31 22.01 -8.11
N ASP A 119 -9.98 20.95 -8.59
CA ASP A 119 -10.75 20.06 -7.74
C ASP A 119 -9.87 18.99 -7.09
N HIS A 120 -9.94 18.89 -5.77
CA HIS A 120 -9.32 17.81 -5.03
C HIS A 120 -10.08 16.50 -5.29
N VAL A 121 -9.55 15.66 -6.18
CA VAL A 121 -10.01 14.28 -6.38
C VAL A 121 -9.48 13.42 -5.25
N SER A 122 -10.34 12.69 -4.54
CA SER A 122 -9.90 11.77 -3.51
C SER A 122 -9.37 10.46 -4.11
N ARG A 123 -8.53 9.75 -3.36
CA ARG A 123 -8.00 8.43 -3.75
C ARG A 123 -9.13 7.40 -3.90
N ALA A 124 -10.17 7.51 -3.07
CA ALA A 124 -11.37 6.67 -3.14
C ALA A 124 -12.22 6.97 -4.39
N GLU A 125 -12.40 8.24 -4.75
CA GLU A 125 -13.10 8.65 -5.98
C GLU A 125 -12.41 8.08 -7.22
N ASP A 126 -11.09 8.21 -7.29
CA ASP A 126 -10.28 7.69 -8.40
C ASP A 126 -10.33 6.15 -8.49
N LEU A 127 -10.28 5.48 -7.33
CA LEU A 127 -10.42 4.02 -7.23
C LEU A 127 -11.75 3.54 -7.79
N ILE A 128 -12.86 4.12 -7.33
CA ILE A 128 -14.22 3.67 -7.68
C ILE A 128 -14.56 4.02 -9.12
N TYR A 129 -14.18 5.20 -9.59
CA TYR A 129 -14.33 5.60 -10.98
C TYR A 129 -13.53 4.65 -11.91
N THR A 130 -12.27 4.37 -11.57
CA THR A 130 -11.42 3.50 -12.37
C THR A 130 -11.93 2.06 -12.36
N MET A 131 -12.41 1.56 -11.22
CA MET A 131 -12.99 0.22 -11.10
C MET A 131 -14.20 0.04 -12.03
N GLN A 132 -15.07 1.04 -12.14
CA GLN A 132 -16.20 1.02 -13.06
C GLN A 132 -15.77 0.97 -14.53
N SER A 133 -14.73 1.73 -14.88
CA SER A 133 -14.21 1.82 -16.25
C SER A 133 -13.41 0.59 -16.67
N VAL A 134 -12.51 0.13 -15.80
CA VAL A 134 -11.62 -1.01 -16.06
C VAL A 134 -12.37 -2.33 -15.88
N ARG A 135 -13.38 -2.41 -15.02
CA ARG A 135 -14.11 -3.66 -14.73
C ARG A 135 -13.14 -4.82 -14.43
N PRO A 136 -12.26 -4.69 -13.43
CA PRO A 136 -11.20 -5.66 -13.17
C PRO A 136 -11.75 -7.07 -12.89
N GLY A 137 -10.92 -8.09 -13.13
CA GLY A 137 -11.16 -9.46 -12.69
C GLY A 137 -10.74 -9.69 -11.24
N ALA A 138 -9.74 -8.93 -10.75
CA ALA A 138 -9.31 -8.91 -9.37
C ALA A 138 -8.70 -7.54 -9.00
N LEU A 139 -8.69 -7.21 -7.72
CA LEU A 139 -8.12 -5.99 -7.19
C LEU A 139 -6.90 -6.31 -6.31
N LEU A 140 -5.85 -5.50 -6.41
CA LEU A 140 -4.63 -5.62 -5.60
C LEU A 140 -4.48 -4.38 -4.70
N LEU A 141 -4.41 -4.57 -3.38
CA LEU A 141 -4.16 -3.50 -2.42
C LEU A 141 -2.79 -3.67 -1.76
N SER A 142 -1.98 -2.59 -1.80
CA SER A 142 -0.66 -2.51 -1.17
C SER A 142 -0.50 -1.17 -0.47
N ALA A 143 -0.51 -1.13 0.85
CA ALA A 143 -0.23 0.09 1.58
C ALA A 143 0.26 -0.19 3.01
N GLY A 144 1.02 0.76 3.57
CA GLY A 144 1.56 0.67 4.92
C GLY A 144 3.08 0.73 5.01
N GLY A 145 3.79 0.60 3.88
CA GLY A 145 5.25 0.55 3.82
C GLY A 145 5.89 1.86 4.29
N ASN A 146 5.29 2.99 3.89
CA ASN A 146 5.75 4.32 4.29
C ASN A 146 5.35 4.67 5.74
N ASP A 147 4.26 4.09 6.24
CA ASP A 147 3.89 4.16 7.65
C ASP A 147 4.90 3.40 8.53
N VAL A 148 5.51 2.32 8.03
CA VAL A 148 6.64 1.65 8.69
C VAL A 148 7.82 2.62 8.80
N LYS A 149 8.20 3.30 7.71
CA LYS A 149 9.34 4.25 7.74
C LYS A 149 9.13 5.35 8.78
N GLY A 150 7.96 5.98 8.78
CA GLY A 150 7.65 7.05 9.73
C GLY A 150 7.48 6.54 11.18
N GLY A 151 6.70 5.48 11.35
CA GLY A 151 6.34 4.92 12.65
C GLY A 151 7.47 4.14 13.32
N ALA A 152 8.23 3.32 12.57
CA ALA A 152 9.36 2.56 13.11
C ALA A 152 10.47 3.48 13.63
N LEU A 153 10.73 4.62 12.97
CA LEU A 153 11.68 5.61 13.50
C LEU A 153 11.24 6.18 14.85
N GLY A 154 9.93 6.44 15.02
CA GLY A 154 9.36 6.86 16.30
C GLY A 154 9.50 5.77 17.37
N LEU A 155 9.18 4.52 17.03
CA LEU A 155 9.29 3.37 17.94
C LEU A 155 10.74 3.07 18.34
N ILE A 156 11.69 3.22 17.42
CA ILE A 156 13.12 3.12 17.71
C ILE A 156 13.57 4.23 18.65
N GLY A 157 13.13 5.47 18.42
CA GLY A 157 13.38 6.57 19.35
C GLY A 157 12.86 6.29 20.76
N SER A 158 11.65 5.72 20.87
CA SER A 158 11.07 5.31 22.15
C SER A 158 11.82 4.15 22.79
N ALA A 159 12.24 3.15 22.01
CA ALA A 159 12.97 1.99 22.51
C ALA A 159 14.39 2.37 22.99
N LEU A 160 15.09 3.27 22.28
CA LEU A 160 16.41 3.77 22.67
C LEU A 160 16.38 4.69 23.90
N SER A 161 15.27 5.38 24.13
CA SER A 161 15.06 6.25 25.30
C SER A 161 14.46 5.53 26.51
N SER A 162 14.01 4.29 26.35
CA SER A 162 13.39 3.47 27.38
C SER A 162 14.42 2.68 28.19
N SER A 163 14.34 2.78 29.53
CA SER A 163 15.08 1.89 30.44
C SER A 163 14.51 0.46 30.52
N LYS A 164 13.35 0.21 29.91
CA LYS A 164 12.62 -1.07 29.99
C LYS A 164 12.82 -2.00 28.78
N GLY A 165 13.63 -1.59 27.80
CA GLY A 165 13.87 -2.37 26.58
C GLY A 165 12.71 -2.30 25.56
N PHE A 166 12.79 -3.13 24.53
CA PHE A 166 11.85 -3.20 23.42
C PHE A 166 10.57 -4.00 23.77
N ASP A 167 9.39 -3.41 23.54
CA ASP A 167 8.07 -4.05 23.76
C ASP A 167 7.39 -4.34 22.41
N ALA A 168 7.49 -5.59 21.95
CA ALA A 168 6.82 -6.05 20.73
C ALA A 168 5.28 -5.96 20.81
N GLY A 169 4.70 -6.09 22.01
CA GLY A 169 3.26 -5.96 22.22
C GLY A 169 2.78 -4.53 21.99
N ALA A 170 3.59 -3.53 22.35
CA ALA A 170 3.29 -2.13 22.03
C ALA A 170 3.28 -1.88 20.52
N VAL A 171 4.23 -2.45 19.77
CA VAL A 171 4.24 -2.38 18.30
C VAL A 171 2.97 -2.99 17.73
N ARG A 172 2.61 -4.20 18.18
CA ARG A 172 1.38 -4.89 17.75
C ARG A 172 0.12 -4.05 17.97
N ARG A 173 -0.06 -3.47 19.16
CA ARG A 173 -1.20 -2.59 19.46
C ARG A 173 -1.20 -1.33 18.59
N HIS A 174 -0.04 -0.72 18.38
CA HIS A 174 0.07 0.48 17.55
C HIS A 174 -0.32 0.18 16.10
N VAL A 175 0.20 -0.90 15.52
CA VAL A 175 -0.12 -1.34 14.16
C VAL A 175 -1.60 -1.73 14.03
N ALA A 176 -2.15 -2.52 14.96
CA ALA A 176 -3.57 -2.86 14.92
C ALA A 176 -4.46 -1.60 14.90
N ASN A 177 -4.17 -0.62 15.76
CA ASN A 177 -4.97 0.61 15.87
C ASN A 177 -4.83 1.56 14.67
N ALA A 178 -3.71 1.51 13.95
CA ALA A 178 -3.45 2.41 12.82
C ALA A 178 -3.87 1.80 11.48
N PHE A 179 -3.85 0.47 11.33
CA PHE A 179 -3.95 -0.17 10.02
C PHE A 179 -5.27 -0.90 9.77
N ALA A 180 -5.92 -1.40 10.82
CA ALA A 180 -7.11 -2.22 10.65
C ALA A 180 -8.28 -1.45 9.99
N GLN A 181 -8.62 -0.27 10.51
CA GLN A 181 -9.79 0.47 10.02
C GLN A 181 -9.65 0.97 8.56
N PRO A 182 -8.53 1.59 8.15
CA PRO A 182 -8.40 2.04 6.76
C PRO A 182 -8.50 0.90 5.74
N TYR A 183 -7.97 -0.28 6.07
CA TYR A 183 -8.12 -1.46 5.21
C TYR A 183 -9.56 -1.97 5.17
N ARG A 184 -10.25 -2.04 6.32
CA ARG A 184 -11.68 -2.41 6.37
C ARG A 184 -12.53 -1.45 5.53
N ASP A 185 -12.28 -0.16 5.62
CA ASP A 185 -13.01 0.85 4.84
C ASP A 185 -12.78 0.68 3.33
N LEU A 186 -11.53 0.42 2.91
CA LEU A 186 -11.21 0.16 1.51
C LEU A 186 -11.88 -1.12 1.00
N VAL A 187 -11.84 -2.20 1.78
CA VAL A 187 -12.50 -3.47 1.44
C VAL A 187 -14.01 -3.28 1.33
N ALA A 188 -14.64 -2.60 2.29
CA ALA A 188 -16.07 -2.32 2.28
C ALA A 188 -16.46 -1.49 1.05
N LEU A 189 -15.72 -0.42 0.76
CA LEU A 189 -15.95 0.44 -0.39
C LEU A 189 -15.88 -0.33 -1.72
N VAL A 190 -14.81 -1.13 -1.91
CA VAL A 190 -14.61 -1.93 -3.12
C VAL A 190 -15.68 -3.01 -3.25
N THR A 191 -16.03 -3.69 -2.16
CA THR A 191 -17.02 -4.77 -2.17
C THR A 191 -18.40 -4.22 -2.53
N ALA A 192 -18.81 -3.13 -1.88
CA ALA A 192 -20.08 -2.46 -2.18
C ALA A 192 -20.14 -2.00 -3.65
N LYS A 193 -19.02 -1.51 -4.21
CA LYS A 193 -18.95 -1.15 -5.62
C LYS A 193 -19.05 -2.37 -6.54
N ALA A 194 -18.38 -3.47 -6.22
CA ALA A 194 -18.46 -4.71 -6.98
C ALA A 194 -19.90 -5.22 -7.03
N GLU A 195 -20.60 -5.22 -5.89
CA GLU A 195 -22.00 -5.62 -5.76
C GLU A 195 -22.92 -4.74 -6.61
N ARG A 196 -22.78 -3.41 -6.56
CA ARG A 196 -23.53 -2.48 -7.44
C ARG A 196 -23.28 -2.74 -8.93
N MET A 197 -22.11 -3.24 -9.28
CA MET A 197 -21.77 -3.64 -10.65
C MET A 197 -22.31 -5.04 -11.02
N GLY A 198 -22.97 -5.74 -10.10
CA GLY A 198 -23.46 -7.10 -10.27
C GLY A 198 -22.34 -8.14 -10.35
N ARG A 199 -21.22 -7.91 -9.65
CA ARG A 199 -20.01 -8.73 -9.75
C ARG A 199 -19.43 -9.06 -8.38
N ARG A 200 -18.77 -10.20 -8.29
CA ARG A 200 -17.77 -10.46 -7.26
C ARG A 200 -16.39 -10.12 -7.82
N VAL A 201 -15.61 -9.38 -7.05
CA VAL A 201 -14.23 -9.04 -7.41
C VAL A 201 -13.37 -9.46 -6.22
N PRO A 202 -12.49 -10.47 -6.38
CA PRO A 202 -11.58 -10.86 -5.32
C PRO A 202 -10.57 -9.74 -5.09
N ILE A 203 -10.28 -9.49 -3.82
CA ILE A 203 -9.35 -8.48 -3.35
C ILE A 203 -8.14 -9.21 -2.79
N VAL A 204 -7.00 -9.11 -3.47
CA VAL A 204 -5.73 -9.58 -2.94
C VAL A 204 -5.06 -8.44 -2.20
N ILE A 205 -4.78 -8.65 -0.92
CA ILE A 205 -4.01 -7.75 -0.07
C ILE A 205 -2.64 -8.38 0.17
N HIS A 206 -1.62 -7.56 0.39
CA HIS A 206 -0.32 -8.08 0.80
C HIS A 206 0.41 -7.17 1.78
N GLY A 207 1.20 -7.80 2.64
CA GLY A 207 2.15 -7.14 3.50
C GLY A 207 3.46 -6.84 2.77
N TYR A 208 4.50 -6.57 3.56
CA TYR A 208 5.87 -6.39 3.08
C TYR A 208 6.73 -7.57 3.54
N ASP A 209 7.91 -7.71 2.93
CA ASP A 209 8.93 -8.60 3.48
C ASP A 209 9.70 -7.89 4.61
N TYR A 210 10.49 -8.65 5.36
CA TYR A 210 11.33 -8.13 6.42
C TYR A 210 12.35 -7.14 5.87
N LEU A 211 12.30 -5.90 6.39
CA LEU A 211 13.21 -4.83 6.01
C LEU A 211 14.66 -5.29 6.13
N ARG A 212 15.50 -4.87 5.18
CA ARG A 212 16.92 -5.14 5.22
C ARG A 212 17.66 -3.90 5.69
N VAL A 213 18.25 -3.95 6.88
CA VAL A 213 19.08 -2.85 7.34
C VAL A 213 20.43 -2.89 6.62
N SER A 214 20.66 -1.91 5.73
CA SER A 214 21.94 -1.79 5.02
C SER A 214 23.09 -1.55 5.99
N GLU A 215 24.31 -1.80 5.55
CA GLU A 215 25.50 -1.44 6.32
C GLU A 215 25.59 0.06 6.59
N ARG A 216 25.11 0.90 5.66
CA ARG A 216 25.03 2.35 5.84
C ARG A 216 24.04 2.72 6.95
N ALA A 217 22.87 2.09 6.96
CA ALA A 217 21.88 2.27 8.01
C ALA A 217 22.39 1.77 9.37
N ARG A 218 23.08 0.62 9.41
CA ARG A 218 23.75 0.11 10.62
C ARG A 218 24.83 1.06 11.11
N TRP A 219 25.66 1.61 10.22
CA TRP A 219 26.70 2.58 10.56
C TRP A 219 26.12 3.90 11.07
N ALA A 220 25.05 4.39 10.45
CA ALA A 220 24.33 5.57 10.92
C ALA A 220 23.70 5.32 12.29
N ALA A 221 23.06 4.17 12.48
CA ALA A 221 22.47 3.75 13.75
C ALA A 221 23.54 3.59 14.84
N ALA A 222 24.74 3.10 14.51
CA ALA A 222 25.85 2.96 15.46
C ALA A 222 26.29 4.31 16.06
N ARG A 223 26.03 5.45 15.40
CA ARG A 223 26.24 6.78 16.00
C ARG A 223 25.21 7.15 17.06
N LEU A 224 24.06 6.49 17.07
CA LEU A 224 23.02 6.64 18.10
C LEU A 224 23.31 5.77 19.33
N GLY A 225 24.27 4.84 19.24
CA GLY A 225 24.67 3.93 20.31
C GLY A 225 24.97 2.52 19.81
N ARG A 226 25.71 1.74 20.60
CA ARG A 226 25.93 0.30 20.32
C ARG A 226 24.58 -0.42 20.30
N GLY A 227 24.37 -1.32 19.32
CA GLY A 227 23.17 -2.15 19.21
C GLY A 227 21.98 -1.52 18.46
N ALA A 228 22.04 -0.25 18.06
CA ALA A 228 20.92 0.41 17.39
C ALA A 228 20.54 -0.21 16.02
N GLY A 229 21.52 -0.81 15.31
CA GLY A 229 21.25 -1.54 14.07
C GLY A 229 20.43 -2.81 14.29
N GLU A 230 20.79 -3.61 15.29
CA GLU A 230 20.04 -4.83 15.68
C GLU A 230 18.64 -4.47 16.20
N LEU A 231 18.52 -3.35 16.91
CA LEU A 231 17.23 -2.84 17.36
C LEU A 231 16.34 -2.43 16.17
N LEU A 232 16.89 -1.78 15.14
CA LEU A 232 16.14 -1.43 13.93
C LEU A 232 15.64 -2.69 13.20
N GLU A 233 16.46 -3.73 13.10
CA GLU A 233 16.03 -5.02 12.54
C GLU A 233 14.92 -5.66 13.39
N THR A 234 15.06 -5.63 14.71
CA THR A 234 14.08 -6.20 15.65
C THR A 234 12.74 -5.46 15.58
N VAL A 235 12.77 -4.12 15.59
CA VAL A 235 11.58 -3.27 15.48
C VAL A 235 10.93 -3.46 14.11
N GLY A 236 11.72 -3.46 13.03
CA GLY A 236 11.22 -3.66 11.67
C GLY A 236 10.54 -5.01 11.50
N ARG A 237 11.14 -6.09 12.03
CA ARG A 237 10.54 -7.43 12.03
C ARG A 237 9.22 -7.46 12.79
N ALA A 238 9.21 -6.97 14.03
CA ALA A 238 8.01 -6.95 14.85
C ALA A 238 6.88 -6.12 14.22
N PHE A 239 7.23 -5.04 13.50
CA PHE A 239 6.26 -4.27 12.73
C PHE A 239 5.69 -5.09 11.58
N VAL A 240 6.54 -5.71 10.76
CA VAL A 240 6.10 -6.53 9.61
C VAL A 240 5.21 -7.69 10.07
N ASP A 241 5.55 -8.34 11.18
CA ASP A 241 4.74 -9.41 11.76
C ASP A 241 3.40 -8.88 12.27
N ALA A 242 3.40 -7.79 13.05
CA ALA A 242 2.15 -7.18 13.51
C ALA A 242 1.26 -6.71 12.36
N PHE A 243 1.86 -6.21 11.28
CA PHE A 243 1.12 -5.75 10.11
C PHE A 243 0.54 -6.93 9.34
N HIS A 244 1.29 -8.02 9.18
CA HIS A 244 0.78 -9.26 8.62
C HIS A 244 -0.42 -9.77 9.40
N ASP A 245 -0.37 -9.76 10.74
CA ASP A 245 -1.48 -10.22 11.58
C ASP A 245 -2.76 -9.41 11.30
N VAL A 246 -2.67 -8.07 11.16
CA VAL A 246 -3.82 -7.22 10.78
C VAL A 246 -4.40 -7.62 9.42
N LEU A 247 -3.55 -7.92 8.44
CA LEU A 247 -4.03 -8.33 7.11
C LEU A 247 -4.61 -9.76 7.12
N SER A 248 -4.07 -10.65 7.97
CA SER A 248 -4.59 -12.00 8.14
C SER A 248 -5.98 -11.96 8.75
N ASP A 249 -6.16 -11.20 9.84
CA ASP A 249 -7.46 -10.99 10.48
C ASP A 249 -8.47 -10.46 9.46
N LEU A 250 -8.09 -9.50 8.61
CA LEU A 250 -8.96 -8.95 7.57
C LEU A 250 -9.36 -9.98 6.51
N ALA A 251 -8.45 -10.88 6.11
CA ALA A 251 -8.78 -11.93 5.16
C ALA A 251 -9.75 -12.96 5.79
N GLU A 252 -9.59 -13.26 7.08
CA GLU A 252 -10.48 -14.12 7.84
C GLU A 252 -11.87 -13.50 8.05
N GLU A 253 -11.95 -12.17 8.21
CA GLU A 253 -13.21 -11.42 8.31
C GLU A 253 -14.03 -11.46 7.01
N HIS A 254 -13.40 -11.70 5.85
CA HIS A 254 -14.02 -11.62 4.53
C HIS A 254 -13.73 -12.86 3.64
N PRO A 255 -14.14 -14.07 4.08
CA PRO A 255 -13.83 -15.31 3.37
C PRO A 255 -14.42 -15.31 1.95
N GLY A 256 -13.62 -15.77 0.98
CA GLY A 256 -14.01 -15.83 -0.44
C GLY A 256 -13.99 -14.48 -1.18
N THR A 257 -13.75 -13.37 -0.47
CA THR A 257 -13.66 -12.02 -1.05
C THR A 257 -12.25 -11.44 -0.89
N VAL A 258 -11.67 -11.52 0.30
CA VAL A 258 -10.33 -11.00 0.61
C VAL A 258 -9.34 -12.15 0.74
N PHE A 259 -8.17 -11.98 0.12
CA PHE A 259 -7.12 -12.99 0.07
C PHE A 259 -5.78 -12.35 0.41
N LEU A 260 -5.06 -12.93 1.38
CA LEU A 260 -3.74 -12.46 1.78
C LEU A 260 -2.64 -13.16 0.97
N ALA A 261 -1.79 -12.38 0.32
CA ALA A 261 -0.49 -12.86 -0.16
C ALA A 261 0.60 -12.60 0.91
N ASP A 262 1.05 -13.67 1.57
CA ASP A 262 2.16 -13.58 2.53
C ASP A 262 3.52 -13.47 1.81
N LEU A 263 4.05 -12.26 1.81
CA LEU A 263 5.32 -11.92 1.18
C LEU A 263 6.52 -12.08 2.12
N ARG A 264 6.33 -12.39 3.40
CA ARG A 264 7.45 -12.53 4.34
C ARG A 264 8.37 -13.69 3.95
N GLY A 265 9.68 -13.48 4.12
CA GLY A 265 10.72 -14.45 3.83
C GLY A 265 10.89 -14.80 2.35
N THR A 266 10.35 -14.00 1.43
CA THR A 266 10.46 -14.25 -0.02
C THR A 266 11.77 -13.72 -0.59
N LEU A 267 12.19 -12.56 -0.10
CA LEU A 267 13.39 -11.82 -0.49
C LEU A 267 14.55 -12.28 0.40
N THR A 268 15.15 -13.39 0.01
CA THR A 268 16.18 -14.09 0.81
C THR A 268 17.59 -13.60 0.50
N ASP A 269 17.83 -13.08 -0.70
CA ASP A 269 19.15 -12.68 -1.14
C ASP A 269 19.36 -11.17 -1.08
N ALA A 270 20.61 -10.76 -0.85
CA ALA A 270 21.00 -9.36 -0.89
C ALA A 270 20.63 -8.66 -2.21
N VAL A 271 20.69 -9.40 -3.32
CA VAL A 271 20.38 -8.91 -4.68
C VAL A 271 18.89 -8.79 -4.96
N ASP A 272 18.03 -9.33 -4.09
CA ASP A 272 16.58 -9.16 -4.18
C ASP A 272 16.14 -7.76 -3.71
N TRP A 273 17.04 -7.00 -3.08
CA TRP A 273 16.82 -5.66 -2.56
C TRP A 273 17.59 -4.61 -3.38
N ALA A 274 16.94 -3.48 -3.67
CA ALA A 274 17.59 -2.33 -4.28
C ALA A 274 18.06 -1.32 -3.22
N ASP A 275 17.29 -1.21 -2.13
CA ASP A 275 17.64 -0.45 -0.93
C ASP A 275 17.02 -1.14 0.31
N GLU A 276 17.00 -0.47 1.46
CA GLU A 276 16.61 -1.05 2.75
C GLU A 276 15.13 -1.48 2.85
N ILE A 277 14.27 -0.95 1.99
CA ILE A 277 12.82 -1.21 2.01
C ILE A 277 12.26 -1.63 0.66
N HIS A 278 12.96 -1.30 -0.43
CA HIS A 278 12.43 -1.51 -1.75
C HIS A 278 13.20 -2.60 -2.48
N THR A 279 12.41 -3.39 -3.19
CA THR A 279 12.80 -4.59 -3.90
C THR A 279 13.53 -4.27 -5.22
N SER A 280 14.49 -5.09 -5.61
CA SER A 280 15.09 -5.03 -6.95
C SER A 280 14.15 -5.63 -8.01
N ALA A 281 14.47 -5.50 -9.29
CA ALA A 281 13.71 -6.16 -10.35
C ALA A 281 13.61 -7.69 -10.16
N ARG A 282 14.71 -8.32 -9.74
CA ARG A 282 14.74 -9.75 -9.40
C ARG A 282 13.83 -10.07 -8.22
N GLY A 283 13.88 -9.26 -7.16
CA GLY A 283 13.01 -9.49 -6.02
C GLY A 283 11.54 -9.29 -6.37
N PHE A 284 11.19 -8.27 -7.18
CA PHE A 284 9.80 -8.05 -7.62
C PHE A 284 9.29 -9.19 -8.48
N THR A 285 10.15 -9.85 -9.26
CA THR A 285 9.80 -11.08 -9.99
C THR A 285 9.38 -12.20 -9.01
N ARG A 286 10.12 -12.39 -7.91
CA ARG A 286 9.78 -13.39 -6.88
C ARG A 286 8.45 -13.05 -6.19
N LEU A 287 8.25 -11.78 -5.82
CA LEU A 287 7.00 -11.32 -5.21
C LEU A 287 5.81 -11.48 -6.15
N ALA A 288 5.99 -11.13 -7.44
CA ALA A 288 4.96 -11.29 -8.47
C ALA A 288 4.51 -12.74 -8.59
N GLY A 289 5.45 -13.70 -8.56
CA GLY A 289 5.11 -15.14 -8.57
C GLY A 289 4.22 -15.55 -7.39
N LYS A 290 4.51 -15.07 -6.17
CA LYS A 290 3.64 -15.31 -5.00
C LYS A 290 2.26 -14.68 -5.16
N VAL A 291 2.21 -13.42 -5.58
CA VAL A 291 0.94 -12.69 -5.76
C VAL A 291 0.08 -13.30 -6.88
N ASP A 292 0.69 -13.69 -8.00
CA ASP A 292 0.01 -14.38 -9.11
C ASP A 292 -0.60 -15.72 -8.66
N GLY A 293 0.12 -16.51 -7.86
CA GLY A 293 -0.41 -17.74 -7.28
C GLY A 293 -1.68 -17.53 -6.45
N VAL A 294 -1.70 -16.47 -5.62
CA VAL A 294 -2.88 -16.12 -4.80
C VAL A 294 -4.01 -15.58 -5.68
N LEU A 295 -3.73 -14.72 -6.65
CA LEU A 295 -4.73 -14.21 -7.61
C LEU A 295 -5.44 -15.34 -8.36
N ARG A 296 -4.69 -16.31 -8.86
CA ARG A 296 -5.26 -17.48 -9.57
C ARG A 296 -6.10 -18.34 -8.65
N SER A 297 -5.63 -18.58 -7.43
CA SER A 297 -6.36 -19.36 -6.42
C SER A 297 -7.68 -18.69 -6.05
N ALA A 298 -7.67 -17.38 -5.84
CA ALA A 298 -8.86 -16.59 -5.52
C ALA A 298 -9.93 -16.69 -6.62
N LEU A 299 -9.52 -16.56 -7.88
CA LEU A 299 -10.43 -16.68 -9.03
C LEU A 299 -10.98 -18.10 -9.20
N ALA A 300 -10.15 -19.12 -8.98
CA ALA A 300 -10.60 -20.50 -9.03
C ALA A 300 -11.67 -20.80 -7.95
N GLN A 301 -11.49 -20.28 -6.74
CA GLN A 301 -12.48 -20.43 -5.66
C GLN A 301 -13.81 -19.74 -6.01
N GLN A 302 -13.75 -18.55 -6.60
CA GLN A 302 -14.96 -17.83 -7.03
C GLN A 302 -15.69 -18.52 -8.17
N ALA A 303 -14.98 -19.17 -9.09
CA ALA A 303 -15.60 -19.94 -10.18
C ALA A 303 -16.29 -21.23 -9.69
N ALA A 304 -15.91 -21.73 -8.52
CA ALA A 304 -16.47 -22.94 -7.91
C ALA A 304 -17.67 -22.68 -6.97
N SER A 305 -18.00 -21.41 -6.70
CA SER A 305 -19.03 -20.97 -5.73
C SER A 305 -20.24 -20.35 -6.42
#